data_AF-A0A431PWY8-F1
#
_entry.id   AF-A0A431PWY8-F1
#
_cell.length_a   1.000
_cell.length_b   1.000
_cell.length_c   1.000
_cell.angle_alpha   90.00
_cell.angle_beta   90.00
_cell.angle_gamma   90.00
#
_symmetry.space_group_name_H-M   'P 1'
#
loop_
_entity.id
_entity.type
_entity.pdbx_description
1 polymer ?
#
loop_
_entity_poly.entity_id
_entity_poly.type
_entity_poly.pdbx_seq_one_letter_code
_entity_poly.pdbx_strand_id
1 'polypeptide(L)'
;MAIDGERIRFLYRTEQGRIDRATWLRGAGALAAVIAPFFLIWLALAPYTDHDLAKDPFFVPMTAVAYAFVILYSFVILLVAVSYVNLSAKRFRDMGRAAPVALAGLAPFVALVAGATHWLQPRVAEVMPRFWVWGADAVLVAVIVWTIYELGLKNNANS
;
A
#
# COMPACT_ATOMS: atom_id res chain seq x y z
N MET A 1 -6.35 -3.71 -26.37
CA MET A 1 -5.46 -4.86 -26.16
C MET A 1 -6.11 -5.73 -25.09
N ALA A 2 -6.57 -6.93 -25.45
CA ALA A 2 -7.21 -7.84 -24.50
C ALA A 2 -6.23 -8.14 -23.35
N ILE A 3 -6.70 -8.04 -22.10
CA ILE A 3 -5.91 -8.44 -20.94
C ILE A 3 -5.96 -9.97 -20.90
N ASP A 4 -4.88 -10.61 -21.32
CA ASP A 4 -4.70 -12.06 -21.20
C ASP A 4 -4.33 -12.42 -19.74
N GLY A 5 -4.80 -13.58 -19.26
CA GLY A 5 -4.49 -14.10 -17.94
C GLY A 5 -2.99 -14.32 -17.74
N GLU A 6 -2.25 -14.67 -18.79
CA GLU A 6 -0.79 -14.76 -18.75
C GLU A 6 -0.14 -13.41 -18.43
N ARG A 7 -0.66 -12.32 -19.02
CA ARG A 7 -0.14 -10.97 -18.79
C ARG A 7 -0.40 -10.52 -17.36
N ILE A 8 -1.58 -10.82 -16.79
CA ILE A 8 -1.87 -10.54 -15.38
C ILE A 8 -0.91 -11.30 -14.47
N ARG A 9 -0.71 -12.60 -14.74
CA ARG A 9 0.18 -13.45 -13.94
C ARG A 9 1.62 -12.94 -14.00
N PHE A 10 2.10 -12.58 -15.19
CA PHE A 10 3.41 -11.97 -15.37
C PHE A 10 3.54 -10.68 -14.56
N LEU A 11 2.60 -9.75 -14.69
CA LEU A 11 2.69 -8.44 -14.05
C LEU A 11 2.68 -8.53 -12.52
N TYR A 12 1.76 -9.31 -11.94
CA TYR A 12 1.43 -9.20 -10.52
C TYR A 12 1.79 -10.43 -9.66
N ARG A 13 2.00 -11.62 -10.25
CA ARG A 13 2.19 -12.86 -9.48
C ARG A 13 3.64 -13.35 -9.40
N THR A 14 4.46 -13.04 -10.39
CA THR A 14 5.90 -13.32 -10.35
C THR A 14 6.65 -12.01 -10.25
N GLU A 15 7.73 -11.98 -9.49
CA GLU A 15 8.64 -10.86 -9.48
C GLU A 15 9.54 -10.85 -10.72
N GLN A 16 9.76 -11.96 -11.43
CA GLN A 16 10.78 -12.11 -12.48
C GLN A 16 10.50 -11.32 -13.77
N GLY A 17 11.56 -11.01 -14.52
CA GLY A 17 11.48 -10.27 -15.78
C GLY A 17 11.73 -8.76 -15.64
N ARG A 18 11.43 -8.04 -16.72
CA ARG A 18 11.65 -6.59 -16.89
C ARG A 18 10.42 -5.96 -17.54
N ILE A 19 10.13 -4.72 -17.15
CA ILE A 19 9.05 -3.91 -17.75
C ILE A 19 9.53 -2.48 -17.94
N ASP A 20 8.97 -1.82 -18.94
CA ASP A 20 9.21 -0.42 -19.20
C ASP A 20 8.40 0.50 -18.26
N ARG A 21 8.73 1.78 -18.29
CA ARG A 21 8.08 2.83 -17.49
C ARG A 21 6.57 2.91 -17.73
N ALA A 22 6.12 2.85 -18.98
CA ALA A 22 4.70 3.01 -19.29
C ALA A 22 3.88 1.82 -18.78
N THR A 23 4.41 0.61 -18.87
CA THR A 23 3.78 -0.56 -18.28
C THR A 23 3.72 -0.47 -16.76
N TRP A 24 4.79 0.01 -16.10
CA TRP A 24 4.78 0.21 -14.65
C TRP A 24 3.71 1.23 -14.23
N LEU A 25 3.64 2.40 -14.87
CA LEU A 25 2.64 3.44 -14.55
C LEU A 25 1.20 2.93 -14.70
N ARG A 26 0.91 2.21 -15.78
CA ARG A 26 -0.42 1.63 -15.99
C ARG A 26 -0.74 0.54 -14.97
N GLY A 27 0.23 -0.30 -14.63
CA GLY A 27 0.05 -1.35 -13.62
C GLY A 27 -0.15 -0.79 -12.22
N ALA A 28 0.67 0.18 -11.82
CA ALA A 28 0.55 0.87 -10.53
C ALA A 28 -0.79 1.64 -10.45
N GLY A 29 -1.18 2.32 -11.54
CA GLY A 29 -2.48 3.00 -11.63
C GLY A 29 -3.66 2.02 -11.51
N ALA A 30 -3.57 0.84 -12.12
CA ALA A 30 -4.60 -0.19 -11.97
C ALA A 30 -4.71 -0.70 -10.52
N LEU A 31 -3.58 -0.89 -9.83
CA LEU A 31 -3.56 -1.26 -8.41
C LEU A 31 -4.16 -0.16 -7.53
N ALA A 32 -3.84 1.11 -7.80
CA ALA A 32 -4.45 2.25 -7.10
C ALA A 32 -5.97 2.31 -7.34
N ALA A 33 -6.42 2.04 -8.56
CA ALA A 33 -7.85 1.97 -8.88
C ALA A 33 -8.59 0.84 -8.12
N VAL A 34 -7.90 -0.25 -7.79
CA VAL A 34 -8.46 -1.31 -6.91
C VAL A 34 -8.59 -0.83 -5.47
N ILE A 35 -7.58 -0.11 -4.93
CA ILE A 35 -7.61 0.39 -3.55
C ILE A 35 -8.67 1.50 -3.36
N ALA A 36 -8.79 2.40 -4.32
CA ALA A 36 -9.62 3.61 -4.22
C ALA A 36 -11.05 3.37 -3.68
N PRO A 37 -11.87 2.46 -4.23
CA PRO A 37 -13.22 2.23 -3.70
C PRO A 37 -13.22 1.71 -2.27
N PHE A 38 -12.28 0.82 -1.89
CA PHE A 38 -12.20 0.32 -0.53
C PHE A 38 -11.80 1.42 0.46
N PHE A 39 -10.87 2.29 0.07
CA PHE A 39 -10.52 3.45 0.86
C PHE A 39 -11.71 4.39 1.08
N LEU A 40 -12.50 4.66 0.03
CA LEU A 40 -13.71 5.50 0.14
C LEU A 40 -14.77 4.87 1.07
N ILE A 41 -14.99 3.56 0.97
CA ILE A 41 -15.89 2.84 1.88
C ILE A 41 -15.34 2.88 3.31
N TRP A 42 -14.02 2.73 3.49
CA TRP A 42 -13.39 2.84 4.80
C TRP A 42 -13.63 4.22 5.44
N LEU A 43 -13.52 5.31 4.69
CA LEU A 43 -13.80 6.66 5.22
C LEU A 43 -15.24 6.78 5.77
N ALA A 44 -16.20 6.13 5.12
CA ALA A 44 -17.58 6.09 5.59
C ALA A 44 -17.77 5.19 6.83
N LEU A 45 -17.00 4.09 6.94
CA LEU A 45 -17.14 3.09 8.00
C LEU A 45 -16.26 3.35 9.23
N ALA A 46 -15.15 4.09 9.10
CA ALA A 46 -14.18 4.32 10.16
C ALA A 46 -14.80 4.86 11.47
N PRO A 47 -15.75 5.82 11.44
CA PRO A 47 -16.39 6.32 12.67
C PRO A 47 -17.09 5.23 13.49
N TYR A 48 -17.59 4.17 12.86
CA TYR A 48 -18.31 3.09 13.54
C TYR A 48 -17.38 2.07 14.23
N THR A 49 -16.05 2.24 14.11
CA THR A 49 -15.07 1.41 14.83
C THR A 49 -14.75 1.92 16.23
N ASP A 50 -15.16 3.14 16.57
CA ASP A 50 -15.07 3.68 17.92
C ASP A 50 -16.19 3.05 18.76
N HIS A 51 -15.80 2.14 19.66
CA HIS A 51 -16.74 1.36 20.47
C HIS A 51 -16.16 1.16 21.87
N ASP A 52 -16.86 1.68 22.87
CA ASP A 52 -16.45 1.66 24.27
C ASP A 52 -17.34 0.69 25.05
N LEU A 53 -16.82 -0.47 25.41
CA LEU A 53 -17.56 -1.51 26.16
C LEU A 53 -18.05 -1.03 27.55
N ALA A 54 -17.52 0.08 28.06
CA ALA A 54 -17.99 0.68 29.32
C ALA A 54 -19.25 1.54 29.15
N LYS A 55 -19.57 1.97 27.91
CA LYS A 55 -20.67 2.89 27.61
C LYS A 55 -21.68 2.33 26.61
N ASP A 56 -21.21 1.51 25.69
CA ASP A 56 -21.98 0.99 24.58
C ASP A 56 -22.48 -0.45 24.87
N PRO A 57 -23.58 -0.87 24.23
CA PRO A 57 -24.04 -2.25 24.29
C PRO A 57 -22.97 -3.21 23.74
N PHE A 58 -22.87 -4.41 24.32
CA PHE A 58 -21.90 -5.43 23.89
C PHE A 58 -21.96 -5.75 22.38
N PHE A 59 -23.13 -5.62 21.74
CA PHE A 59 -23.28 -5.86 20.31
C PHE A 59 -23.95 -4.68 19.61
N VAL A 60 -23.17 -4.01 18.74
CA VAL A 60 -23.64 -2.97 17.82
C VAL A 60 -23.44 -3.47 16.38
N PRO A 61 -24.51 -3.77 15.62
CA PRO A 61 -24.40 -4.37 14.29
C PRO A 61 -23.49 -3.60 13.32
N MET A 62 -23.53 -2.26 13.37
CA MET A 62 -22.70 -1.42 12.51
C MET A 62 -21.22 -1.53 12.83
N THR A 63 -20.85 -1.66 14.10
CA THR A 63 -19.47 -1.90 14.53
C THR A 63 -18.96 -3.25 14.01
N ALA A 64 -19.80 -4.30 14.09
CA ALA A 64 -19.47 -5.60 13.51
C ALA A 64 -19.25 -5.53 11.99
N VAL A 65 -20.10 -4.80 11.27
CA VAL A 65 -19.94 -4.56 9.82
C VAL A 65 -18.63 -3.80 9.53
N ALA A 66 -18.33 -2.75 10.29
CA ALA A 66 -17.11 -1.97 10.10
C ALA A 66 -15.84 -2.82 10.30
N TYR A 67 -15.79 -3.65 11.36
CA TYR A 67 -14.65 -4.55 11.58
C TYR A 67 -14.56 -5.66 10.52
N ALA A 68 -15.68 -6.25 10.10
CA ALA A 68 -15.68 -7.22 9.01
C ALA A 68 -15.13 -6.61 7.71
N PHE A 69 -15.50 -5.36 7.42
CA PHE A 69 -14.98 -4.62 6.29
C PHE A 69 -13.47 -4.34 6.44
N VAL A 70 -12.98 -3.96 7.62
CA VAL A 70 -11.53 -3.75 7.88
C VAL A 70 -10.73 -5.02 7.57
N ILE A 71 -11.23 -6.18 7.95
CA ILE A 71 -10.56 -7.48 7.67
C ILE A 71 -10.46 -7.69 6.16
N LEU A 72 -11.58 -7.52 5.43
CA LEU A 72 -11.61 -7.64 3.98
C LEU A 72 -10.67 -6.61 3.32
N TYR A 73 -10.74 -5.36 3.76
CA TYR A 73 -9.93 -4.28 3.22
C TYR A 73 -8.43 -4.53 3.44
N SER A 74 -8.05 -4.99 4.64
CA SER A 74 -6.66 -5.36 4.96
C SER A 74 -6.15 -6.48 4.06
N PHE A 75 -6.98 -7.50 3.79
CA PHE A 75 -6.63 -8.56 2.86
C PHE A 75 -6.38 -8.04 1.44
N VAL A 76 -7.23 -7.14 0.95
CA VAL A 76 -7.06 -6.49 -0.36
C VAL A 76 -5.77 -5.66 -0.40
N ILE A 77 -5.48 -4.89 0.64
CA ILE A 77 -4.23 -4.12 0.76
C ILE A 77 -3.01 -5.03 0.69
N LEU A 78 -3.02 -6.18 1.36
CA LEU A 78 -1.91 -7.16 1.30
C LEU A 78 -1.71 -7.71 -0.12
N LEU A 79 -2.79 -8.09 -0.81
CA LEU A 79 -2.71 -8.55 -2.20
C LEU A 79 -2.16 -7.47 -3.14
N VAL A 80 -2.62 -6.23 -2.96
CA VAL A 80 -2.12 -5.10 -3.74
C VAL A 80 -0.65 -4.81 -3.43
N ALA A 81 -0.25 -4.85 -2.16
CA ALA A 81 1.14 -4.64 -1.76
C ALA A 81 2.08 -5.69 -2.39
N VAL A 82 1.74 -6.98 -2.32
CA VAL A 82 2.52 -8.05 -2.96
C VAL A 82 2.58 -7.87 -4.48
N SER A 83 1.43 -7.56 -5.09
CA SER A 83 1.35 -7.29 -6.53
C SER A 83 2.19 -6.08 -6.96
N TYR A 84 2.20 -5.03 -6.14
CA TYR A 84 2.99 -3.83 -6.34
C TYR A 84 4.49 -4.12 -6.23
N VAL A 85 4.92 -4.93 -5.27
CA VAL A 85 6.32 -5.37 -5.13
C VAL A 85 6.74 -6.14 -6.37
N ASN A 86 5.93 -7.11 -6.82
CA ASN A 86 6.21 -7.91 -8.02
C ASN A 86 6.32 -7.05 -9.28
N LEU A 87 5.44 -6.06 -9.44
CA LEU A 87 5.47 -5.12 -10.56
C LEU A 87 6.71 -4.22 -10.51
N SER A 88 6.98 -3.61 -9.34
CA SER A 88 8.06 -2.64 -9.16
C SER A 88 9.44 -3.29 -9.22
N ALA A 89 9.58 -4.54 -8.75
CA ALA A 89 10.83 -5.29 -8.86
C ALA A 89 11.27 -5.48 -10.32
N LYS A 90 10.32 -5.71 -11.24
CA LYS A 90 10.63 -5.80 -12.69
C LYS A 90 11.17 -4.49 -13.25
N ARG A 91 10.59 -3.37 -12.84
CA ARG A 91 11.03 -2.05 -13.30
C ARG A 91 12.41 -1.71 -12.72
N PHE A 92 12.66 -1.99 -11.45
CA PHE A 92 13.99 -1.84 -10.86
C PHE A 92 15.05 -2.74 -11.53
N ARG A 93 14.69 -3.95 -11.96
CA ARG A 93 15.58 -4.81 -12.77
C ARG A 93 15.86 -4.24 -14.15
N ASP A 94 14.86 -3.67 -14.80
CA ASP A 94 15.04 -3.00 -16.09
C ASP A 94 16.05 -1.85 -15.98
N MET A 95 16.06 -1.15 -14.85
CA MET A 95 17.02 -0.11 -14.52
C MET A 95 18.38 -0.62 -14.01
N GLY A 96 18.59 -1.93 -13.92
CA GLY A 96 19.86 -2.52 -13.47
C GLY A 96 20.17 -2.34 -11.98
N ARG A 97 19.17 -2.13 -11.11
CA ARG A 97 19.40 -2.02 -9.65
C ARG A 97 19.75 -3.39 -9.04
N ALA A 98 20.72 -3.40 -8.14
CA ALA A 98 21.25 -4.63 -7.52
C ALA A 98 20.27 -5.35 -6.57
N ALA A 99 19.39 -4.62 -5.88
CA ALA A 99 18.44 -5.17 -4.91
C ALA A 99 16.97 -4.86 -5.27
N PRO A 100 16.47 -5.33 -6.43
CA PRO A 100 15.21 -4.86 -6.99
C PRO A 100 13.99 -5.17 -6.11
N VAL A 101 13.97 -6.32 -5.43
CA VAL A 101 12.85 -6.71 -4.56
C VAL A 101 12.84 -5.91 -3.26
N ALA A 102 14.00 -5.72 -2.63
CA ALA A 102 14.11 -4.93 -1.40
C ALA A 102 13.66 -3.48 -1.66
N LEU A 103 14.13 -2.86 -2.75
CA LEU A 103 13.72 -1.51 -3.14
C LEU A 103 12.23 -1.41 -3.47
N ALA A 104 11.67 -2.41 -4.17
CA ALA A 104 10.24 -2.48 -4.46
C ALA A 104 9.37 -2.62 -3.21
N GLY A 105 9.89 -3.28 -2.17
CA GLY A 105 9.24 -3.49 -0.88
C GLY A 105 9.24 -2.27 0.05
N LEU A 106 10.06 -1.24 -0.21
CA LEU A 106 10.19 -0.09 0.70
C LEU A 106 8.87 0.65 0.91
N ALA A 107 8.17 1.00 -0.16
CA ALA A 107 6.92 1.75 -0.05
C ALA A 107 5.85 1.01 0.78
N PRO A 108 5.49 -0.26 0.50
CA PRO A 108 4.51 -0.97 1.33
C PRO A 108 5.01 -1.23 2.76
N PHE A 109 6.31 -1.47 2.96
CA PHE A 109 6.86 -1.64 4.31
C PHE A 109 6.72 -0.36 5.15
N VAL A 110 7.12 0.78 4.59
CA VAL A 110 7.02 2.06 5.30
C VAL A 110 5.55 2.46 5.50
N ALA A 111 4.66 2.15 4.56
CA ALA A 111 3.22 2.35 4.73
C ALA A 111 2.64 1.53 5.89
N LEU A 112 3.10 0.29 6.06
CA LEU A 112 2.74 -0.54 7.21
C LEU A 112 3.22 0.09 8.52
N VAL A 113 4.46 0.57 8.57
CA VAL A 113 5.00 1.26 9.76
C VAL A 113 4.19 2.52 10.07
N ALA A 114 3.91 3.36 9.08
CA ALA A 114 3.08 4.56 9.25
C ALA A 114 1.68 4.20 9.78
N GLY A 115 1.01 3.22 9.16
CA GLY A 115 -0.29 2.73 9.64
C GLY A 115 -0.24 2.21 11.07
N ALA A 116 0.79 1.44 11.42
CA ALA A 116 1.00 0.96 12.78
C ALA A 116 1.23 2.11 13.77
N THR A 117 1.96 3.16 13.38
CA THR A 117 2.17 4.33 14.24
C THR A 117 0.88 5.12 14.49
N HIS A 118 0.04 5.31 13.47
CA HIS A 118 -1.28 5.94 13.63
C HIS A 118 -2.22 5.12 14.52
N TRP A 119 -2.14 3.79 14.43
CA TRP A 119 -2.92 2.92 15.31
C TRP A 119 -2.40 2.92 16.75
N LEU A 120 -1.08 2.89 16.95
CA LEU A 120 -0.46 2.76 18.25
C LEU A 120 -0.49 4.07 19.06
N GLN A 121 -0.21 5.21 18.42
CA GLN A 121 -0.06 6.50 19.09
C GLN A 121 -1.22 6.88 20.04
N PRO A 122 -2.51 6.75 19.71
CA PRO A 122 -3.58 7.10 20.63
C PRO A 122 -3.68 6.16 21.85
N ARG A 123 -3.09 4.96 21.79
CA ARG A 123 -3.16 3.94 22.85
C ARG A 123 -2.03 4.04 23.86
N VAL A 124 -0.91 4.66 23.49
CA VAL A 124 0.30 4.81 24.31
C VAL A 124 0.86 6.24 24.23
N ALA A 125 -0.04 7.23 24.14
CA ALA A 125 0.31 8.63 23.88
C ALA A 125 1.26 9.22 24.94
N GLU A 126 1.23 8.69 26.15
CA GLU A 126 2.09 9.02 27.28
C GLU A 126 3.56 8.66 27.07
N VAL A 127 3.87 7.63 26.26
CA VAL A 127 5.25 7.20 25.95
C VAL A 127 5.61 7.40 24.47
N MET A 128 4.62 7.60 23.60
CA MET A 128 4.80 7.84 22.17
C MET A 128 4.29 9.25 21.78
N PRO A 129 5.19 10.24 21.80
CA PRO A 129 4.86 11.58 21.33
C PRO A 129 4.38 11.60 19.88
N ARG A 130 3.50 12.56 19.57
CA ARG A 130 2.89 12.70 18.23
C ARG A 130 3.88 12.95 17.08
N PHE A 131 5.09 13.44 17.38
CA PHE A 131 6.14 13.63 16.35
C PHE A 131 6.57 12.31 15.69
N TRP A 132 6.41 11.15 16.36
CA TRP A 132 6.70 9.85 15.75
C TRP A 132 5.80 9.56 14.56
N VAL A 133 4.53 9.95 14.64
CA VAL A 133 3.55 9.83 13.56
C VAL A 133 3.97 10.71 12.39
N TRP A 134 4.30 11.98 12.66
CA TRP A 134 4.77 12.90 11.62
C TRP A 134 6.07 12.42 10.96
N GLY A 135 6.99 11.85 11.74
CA GLY A 135 8.22 11.25 11.22
C GLY A 135 7.94 10.07 10.28
N ALA A 136 7.06 9.16 10.69
CA ALA A 136 6.67 8.02 9.86
C ALA A 136 5.96 8.47 8.57
N ASP A 137 5.06 9.45 8.66
CA ASP A 137 4.38 10.05 7.50
C ASP A 137 5.37 10.73 6.55
N ALA A 138 6.34 11.48 7.08
CA ALA A 138 7.37 12.13 6.27
C ALA A 138 8.24 11.11 5.52
N VAL A 139 8.65 10.03 6.19
CA VAL A 139 9.42 8.94 5.55
C VAL A 139 8.57 8.23 4.50
N LEU A 140 7.29 7.98 4.76
CA LEU A 140 6.37 7.40 3.79
C LEU A 140 6.25 8.25 2.53
N VAL A 141 6.00 9.56 2.69
CA VAL A 141 5.91 10.50 1.58
C VAL A 141 7.22 10.53 0.79
N ALA A 142 8.36 10.62 1.48
CA ALA A 142 9.67 10.63 0.83
C ALA A 142 9.90 9.35 -0.01
N VAL A 143 9.57 8.18 0.52
CA VAL A 143 9.71 6.89 -0.18
C VAL A 143 8.74 6.78 -1.37
N ILE A 144 7.49 7.24 -1.23
CA ILE A 144 6.53 7.26 -2.34
C ILE A 144 7.03 8.17 -3.47
N VAL A 145 7.42 9.40 -3.14
CA VAL A 145 7.93 10.37 -4.13
C VAL A 145 9.18 9.83 -4.83
N TRP A 146 10.12 9.28 -4.05
CA TRP A 146 11.31 8.65 -4.60
C TRP A 146 10.97 7.47 -5.53
N THR A 147 10.03 6.61 -5.13
CA THR A 147 9.62 5.45 -5.93
C THR A 147 8.97 5.87 -7.25
N ILE A 148 8.08 6.87 -7.21
CA ILE A 148 7.45 7.42 -8.42
C ILE A 148 8.51 8.05 -9.33
N TYR A 149 9.45 8.81 -8.78
CA TYR A 149 10.52 9.41 -9.56
C TYR A 149 11.40 8.34 -10.25
N GLU A 150 11.91 7.36 -9.50
CA GLU A 150 12.79 6.32 -10.02
C GLU A 150 12.09 5.42 -11.04
N LEU A 151 10.87 4.95 -10.75
CA LEU A 151 10.21 3.96 -11.59
C LEU A 151 9.37 4.59 -12.72
N GLY A 152 8.76 5.74 -12.43
CA GLY A 152 7.74 6.38 -13.26
C GLY A 152 8.22 7.58 -14.06
N LEU A 153 9.34 8.22 -13.71
CA LEU A 153 9.84 9.42 -14.41
C LEU A 153 11.23 9.22 -15.03
N LYS A 154 12.15 8.62 -14.28
CA LYS A 154 13.54 8.44 -14.72
C LYS A 154 13.64 7.56 -15.97
N ASN A 155 14.34 8.07 -16.99
CA ASN A 155 14.66 7.32 -18.19
C ASN A 155 15.81 6.33 -17.91
N ASN A 156 15.86 5.23 -18.65
CA ASN A 156 16.98 4.31 -18.60
C ASN A 156 18.21 5.02 -19.19
N ALA A 157 19.36 4.99 -18.51
CA ALA A 157 20.58 5.67 -18.94
C ALA A 157 21.22 5.11 -20.24
N ASN A 158 20.66 4.03 -20.79
CA ASN A 158 21.18 3.29 -21.95
C ASN A 158 20.15 3.19 -23.09
N SER A 159 19.47 4.30 -23.41
CA SER A 159 18.76 4.46 -24.69
C SER A 159 19.59 5.32 -25.63
#